data_AF-A0A2U0D6G6-F1
#
_entry.id   AF-A0A2U0D6G6-F1
#
_cell.length_a   1.000
_cell.length_b   1.000
_cell.length_c   1.000
_cell.angle_alpha   90.00
_cell.angle_beta   90.00
_cell.angle_gamma   90.00
#
_symmetry.space_group_name_H-M   'P 1'
#
loop_
_entity.id
_entity.type
_entity.pdbx_description
1 polymer ?
#
loop_
_entity_poly.entity_id
_entity_poly.type
_entity_poly.pdbx_seq_one_letter_code
_entity_poly.pdbx_strand_id
1 'polypeptide(L)'
;MAATELKNIFLSASIPLPDRDSQYFETADIIAIRDAIIALTTVVLPHHRIIWGGHPSITPLIYYVMTKLNLNTQEHVRLYQSRFFEEDFPEDNESFTDIVFTENLKDSELSKKRLRERMLDENNFVAGIFIGGMEGILAEHEMFKERFPDAIILPIASTGAATKIIYDQFLHENDKNKKLIKDYGYMSLFQELLMDKI
;
A
#
# COMPACT_ATOMS: atom_id res chain seq x y z
N MET A 1 -6.58 -25.45 18.50
CA MET A 1 -6.21 -24.03 18.36
C MET A 1 -6.84 -23.59 17.04
N ALA A 2 -7.77 -22.63 17.07
CA ALA A 2 -8.31 -22.11 15.82
C ALA A 2 -7.13 -21.51 15.04
N ALA A 3 -6.93 -21.94 13.79
CA ALA A 3 -5.99 -21.26 12.91
C ALA A 3 -6.49 -19.82 12.79
N THR A 4 -5.77 -18.86 13.39
CA THR A 4 -6.08 -17.44 13.22
C THR A 4 -5.92 -17.14 11.74
N GLU A 5 -7.03 -16.89 11.06
CA GLU A 5 -7.04 -16.54 9.65
C GLU A 5 -6.24 -15.24 9.45
N LEU A 6 -5.31 -15.23 8.50
CA LEU A 6 -4.51 -14.05 8.17
C LEU A 6 -5.44 -12.95 7.68
N LYS A 7 -5.46 -11.82 8.39
CA LYS A 7 -6.16 -10.62 7.93
C LYS A 7 -5.39 -9.97 6.79
N ASN A 8 -6.12 -9.44 5.80
CA ASN A 8 -5.51 -8.75 4.67
C ASN A 8 -5.44 -7.24 4.91
N ILE A 9 -4.26 -6.69 4.65
CA ILE A 9 -3.95 -5.26 4.69
C ILE A 9 -3.70 -4.81 3.26
N PHE A 10 -4.51 -3.86 2.81
CA PHE A 10 -4.33 -3.22 1.50
C PHE A 10 -3.21 -2.18 1.61
N LEU A 11 -2.28 -2.19 0.66
CA LEU A 11 -1.22 -1.21 0.54
C LEU A 11 -1.29 -0.51 -0.82
N SER A 12 -1.52 0.81 -0.78
CA SER A 12 -1.40 1.71 -1.90
C SER A 12 -0.19 2.62 -1.68
N ALA A 13 0.85 2.45 -2.50
CA ALA A 13 2.08 3.21 -2.34
C ALA A 13 2.84 3.39 -3.65
N SER A 14 3.49 4.54 -3.78
CA SER A 14 4.49 4.80 -4.82
C SER A 14 5.39 5.96 -4.41
N ILE A 15 6.54 6.08 -5.06
CA ILE A 15 7.47 7.20 -4.87
C ILE A 15 7.30 8.16 -6.06
N PRO A 16 6.82 9.41 -5.86
CA PRO A 16 6.73 10.39 -6.93
C PRO A 16 8.09 10.72 -7.54
N LEU A 17 8.14 10.83 -8.86
CA LEU A 17 9.35 11.22 -9.60
C LEU A 17 9.33 12.73 -9.93
N PRO A 18 10.50 13.38 -10.13
CA PRO A 18 10.59 14.83 -10.36
C PRO A 18 9.89 15.35 -11.63
N ASP A 19 9.63 14.47 -12.60
CA ASP A 19 8.95 14.76 -13.87
C ASP A 19 7.42 14.73 -13.75
N ARG A 20 6.89 14.47 -12.55
CA ARG A 20 5.45 14.39 -12.27
C ARG A 20 4.89 15.72 -11.81
N ASP A 21 3.57 15.80 -11.73
CA ASP A 21 2.86 16.99 -11.28
C ASP A 21 3.42 17.49 -9.93
N SER A 22 3.71 18.78 -9.86
CA SER A 22 4.37 19.40 -8.71
C SER A 22 3.56 19.23 -7.43
N GLN A 23 2.22 19.09 -7.54
CA GLN A 23 1.36 18.84 -6.38
C GLN A 23 1.74 17.57 -5.60
N TYR A 24 2.30 16.55 -6.28
CA TYR A 24 2.74 15.31 -5.65
C TYR A 24 4.20 15.35 -5.27
N PHE A 25 5.06 15.94 -6.10
CA PHE A 25 6.50 15.94 -5.87
C PHE A 25 6.95 16.95 -4.82
N GLU A 26 6.39 18.17 -4.78
CA GLU A 26 6.88 19.24 -3.89
C GLU A 26 6.73 18.91 -2.41
N THR A 27 5.74 18.09 -2.06
CA THR A 27 5.48 17.68 -0.68
C THR A 27 6.03 16.29 -0.35
N ALA A 28 6.51 15.54 -1.34
CA ALA A 28 6.97 14.17 -1.14
C ALA A 28 8.23 14.12 -0.28
N ASP A 29 8.17 13.31 0.78
CA ASP A 29 9.35 12.96 1.55
C ASP A 29 9.76 11.52 1.20
N ILE A 30 10.74 11.39 0.30
CA ILE A 30 11.20 10.09 -0.20
C ILE A 30 11.76 9.22 0.92
N ILE A 31 12.41 9.82 1.93
CA ILE A 31 12.98 9.08 3.06
C ILE A 31 11.83 8.54 3.91
N ALA A 32 10.86 9.40 4.24
CA ALA A 32 9.65 9.01 4.95
C ALA A 32 8.86 7.90 4.25
N ILE A 33 8.69 7.98 2.92
CA ILE A 33 8.00 6.93 2.14
C ILE A 33 8.70 5.58 2.32
N ARG A 34 10.03 5.54 2.14
CA ARG A 34 10.80 4.29 2.25
C ARG A 34 10.76 3.74 3.67
N ASP A 35 10.94 4.59 4.68
CA ASP A 35 10.92 4.18 6.08
C ASP A 35 9.54 3.68 6.51
N ALA A 36 8.46 4.33 6.04
CA ALA A 36 7.09 3.90 6.31
C ALA A 36 6.80 2.52 5.68
N ILE A 37 7.25 2.26 4.45
CA ILE A 37 7.08 0.95 3.81
C ILE A 37 7.85 -0.14 4.56
N ILE A 38 9.09 0.13 4.94
CA ILE A 38 9.91 -0.82 5.70
C ILE A 38 9.27 -1.12 7.06
N ALA A 39 8.82 -0.08 7.77
CA ALA A 39 8.18 -0.23 9.07
C ALA A 39 6.85 -1.00 8.98
N LEU A 40 5.98 -0.65 8.03
CA LEU A 40 4.71 -1.35 7.80
C LEU A 40 4.98 -2.84 7.56
N THR A 41 5.89 -3.13 6.63
CA THR A 41 6.22 -4.51 6.24
C THR A 41 6.77 -5.29 7.43
N THR A 42 7.64 -4.68 8.23
CA THR A 42 8.25 -5.30 9.41
C THR A 42 7.21 -5.64 10.48
N VAL A 43 6.23 -4.77 10.70
CA VAL A 43 5.21 -4.92 11.75
C VAL A 43 4.09 -5.88 11.33
N VAL A 44 3.67 -5.83 10.05
CA VAL A 44 2.50 -6.57 9.55
C VAL A 44 2.85 -8.00 9.18
N LEU A 45 3.94 -8.23 8.45
CA LEU A 45 4.25 -9.55 7.89
C LEU A 45 4.40 -10.68 8.91
N PRO A 46 4.80 -10.49 10.18
CA PRO A 46 4.81 -11.59 11.14
C PRO A 46 3.41 -12.12 11.51
N HIS A 47 2.35 -11.35 11.27
CA HIS A 47 1.01 -11.62 11.81
C HIS A 47 -0.11 -11.66 10.75
N HIS A 48 0.06 -10.91 9.66
CA HIS A 48 -0.99 -10.64 8.68
C HIS A 48 -0.42 -10.59 7.26
N ARG A 49 -1.32 -10.46 6.28
CA ARG A 49 -0.97 -10.41 4.85
C ARG A 49 -1.00 -8.99 4.32
N ILE A 50 0.00 -8.61 3.51
CA ILE A 50 -0.01 -7.37 2.71
C ILE A 50 -0.40 -7.70 1.27
N ILE A 51 -1.34 -6.93 0.70
CA ILE A 51 -1.77 -7.05 -0.70
C ILE A 51 -1.64 -5.69 -1.40
N TRP A 52 -0.96 -5.65 -2.55
CA TRP A 52 -0.71 -4.40 -3.29
C TRP A 52 -0.55 -4.60 -4.81
N GLY A 53 -0.60 -3.50 -5.55
CA GLY A 53 -0.50 -3.45 -7.02
C GLY A 53 0.91 -3.56 -7.62
N GLY A 54 1.92 -3.91 -6.83
CA GLY A 54 3.25 -4.24 -7.35
C GLY A 54 4.08 -3.12 -7.96
N HIS A 55 3.93 -1.88 -7.49
CA HIS A 55 4.68 -0.75 -7.99
C HIS A 55 6.21 -0.97 -7.92
N PRO A 56 6.98 -0.73 -9.01
CA PRO A 56 8.42 -1.02 -9.06
C PRO A 56 9.27 -0.32 -7.99
N SER A 57 8.80 0.82 -7.49
CA SER A 57 9.50 1.54 -6.40
C SER A 57 9.25 0.97 -5.00
N ILE A 58 8.27 0.07 -4.84
CA ILE A 58 7.80 -0.44 -3.54
C ILE A 58 8.11 -1.92 -3.38
N THR A 59 7.89 -2.71 -4.44
CA THR A 59 8.14 -4.16 -4.44
C THR A 59 9.54 -4.55 -3.93
N PRO A 60 10.64 -3.86 -4.33
CA PRO A 60 11.98 -4.18 -3.82
C PRO A 60 12.13 -3.94 -2.30
N LEU A 61 11.44 -2.94 -1.74
CA LEU A 61 11.50 -2.64 -0.31
C LEU A 61 10.79 -3.72 0.52
N ILE A 62 9.64 -4.19 0.03
CA ILE A 62 8.90 -5.28 0.68
C ILE A 62 9.73 -6.56 0.62
N TYR A 63 10.31 -6.88 -0.55
CA TYR A 63 11.17 -8.04 -0.71
C TYR A 63 12.40 -7.97 0.22
N TYR A 64 13.05 -6.81 0.31
CA TYR A 64 14.17 -6.60 1.24
C TYR A 64 13.78 -6.95 2.68
N VAL A 65 12.63 -6.47 3.18
CA VAL A 65 12.19 -6.78 4.55
C VAL A 65 11.85 -8.26 4.70
N MET A 66 11.15 -8.86 3.74
CA MET A 66 10.83 -10.29 3.76
C MET A 66 12.07 -11.16 3.92
N THR A 67 13.12 -10.92 3.12
CA THR A 67 14.37 -11.68 3.20
C THR A 67 15.06 -11.52 4.55
N LYS A 68 14.97 -10.33 5.18
CA LYS A 68 15.56 -10.06 6.50
C LYS A 68 14.82 -10.71 7.66
N LEU A 69 13.50 -10.83 7.56
CA LEU A 69 12.71 -11.48 8.61
C LEU A 69 12.94 -13.01 8.66
N ASN A 70 13.43 -13.61 7.58
CA ASN A 70 13.71 -15.05 7.48
C ASN A 70 12.51 -15.93 7.88
N LEU A 71 11.31 -15.40 7.68
CA LEU A 71 10.04 -16.11 7.90
C LEU A 71 9.59 -16.69 6.55
N ASN A 72 8.83 -17.78 6.58
CA ASN A 72 8.13 -18.28 5.40
C ASN A 72 6.91 -17.40 5.08
N THR A 73 7.12 -16.08 4.96
CA THR A 73 6.10 -15.03 4.76
C THR A 73 5.62 -14.95 3.31
N GLN A 74 5.94 -15.95 2.49
CA GLN A 74 5.42 -16.07 1.14
C GLN A 74 3.88 -16.09 1.13
N GLU A 75 3.25 -16.73 2.12
CA GLU A 75 1.80 -16.72 2.29
C GLU A 75 1.25 -15.38 2.85
N HIS A 76 2.12 -14.48 3.30
CA HIS A 76 1.80 -13.20 3.93
C HIS A 76 1.98 -12.02 2.97
N VAL A 77 2.24 -12.28 1.70
CA VAL A 77 2.25 -11.28 0.64
C VAL A 77 1.42 -11.77 -0.54
N ARG A 78 0.67 -10.86 -1.15
CA ARG A 78 0.00 -11.12 -2.44
C ARG A 78 0.17 -9.92 -3.35
N LEU A 79 0.67 -10.18 -4.54
CA LEU A 79 1.00 -9.17 -5.52
C LEU A 79 -0.03 -9.17 -6.64
N TYR A 80 -0.62 -8.01 -6.97
CA TYR A 80 -1.45 -7.85 -8.16
C TYR A 80 -0.67 -7.07 -9.21
N GLN A 81 -0.58 -7.61 -10.43
CA GLN A 81 0.14 -6.95 -11.53
C GLN A 81 -0.63 -7.10 -12.84
N SER A 82 -0.63 -6.05 -13.64
CA SER A 82 -1.32 -6.08 -14.93
C SER A 82 -0.34 -6.48 -16.01
N ARG A 83 -0.73 -7.43 -16.87
CA ARG A 83 0.03 -7.84 -18.06
C ARG A 83 0.25 -6.72 -19.06
N PHE A 84 -0.38 -5.56 -18.87
CA PHE A 84 -0.05 -4.35 -19.63
C PHE A 84 1.35 -3.83 -19.32
N PHE A 85 1.84 -4.00 -18.08
CA PHE A 85 3.13 -3.48 -17.61
C PHE A 85 4.19 -4.59 -17.51
N GLU A 86 4.03 -5.68 -18.25
CA GLU A 86 4.91 -6.86 -18.14
C GLU A 86 6.38 -6.54 -18.43
N GLU A 87 6.65 -5.56 -19.29
CA GLU A 87 8.00 -5.07 -19.59
C GLU A 87 8.62 -4.22 -18.47
N ASP A 88 7.82 -3.68 -17.55
CA ASP A 88 8.25 -2.81 -16.44
C ASP A 88 8.34 -3.55 -15.10
N PHE A 89 8.10 -4.87 -15.10
CA PHE A 89 8.12 -5.69 -13.90
C PHE A 89 9.53 -5.75 -13.29
N PRO A 90 9.69 -5.48 -11.98
CA PRO A 90 10.99 -5.59 -11.33
C PRO A 90 11.41 -7.06 -11.27
N GLU A 91 12.72 -7.32 -11.37
CA GLU A 91 13.29 -8.68 -11.24
C GLU A 91 12.88 -9.35 -9.91
N ASP A 92 12.70 -8.57 -8.85
CA ASP A 92 12.25 -9.04 -7.53
C ASP A 92 10.90 -9.77 -7.58
N ASN A 93 10.07 -9.55 -8.61
CA ASN A 93 8.81 -10.28 -8.81
C ASN A 93 9.01 -11.80 -8.79
N GLU A 94 10.11 -12.31 -9.35
CA GLU A 94 10.39 -13.76 -9.40
C GLU A 94 10.52 -14.38 -8.00
N SER A 95 10.75 -13.55 -6.98
CA SER A 95 10.88 -13.98 -5.59
C SER A 95 9.55 -14.08 -4.84
N PHE A 96 8.43 -13.67 -5.47
CA PHE A 96 7.09 -13.78 -4.90
C PHE A 96 6.35 -14.99 -5.46
N THR A 97 5.73 -15.78 -4.58
CA THR A 97 5.01 -16.99 -4.98
C THR A 97 3.52 -16.76 -5.27
N ASP A 98 2.89 -15.75 -4.64
CA ASP A 98 1.47 -15.41 -4.82
C ASP A 98 1.30 -14.12 -5.63
N ILE A 99 1.39 -14.25 -6.96
CA ILE A 99 1.18 -13.16 -7.92
C ILE A 99 -0.08 -13.41 -8.73
N VAL A 100 -1.00 -12.44 -8.71
CA VAL A 100 -2.23 -12.44 -9.52
C VAL A 100 -2.05 -11.49 -10.70
N PHE A 101 -2.01 -12.07 -11.90
CA PHE A 101 -1.94 -11.30 -13.13
C PHE A 101 -3.33 -10.90 -13.64
N THR A 102 -3.51 -9.61 -13.93
CA THR A 102 -4.72 -9.07 -14.56
C THR A 102 -4.54 -8.88 -16.06
N GLU A 103 -5.67 -8.82 -16.77
CA GLU A 103 -5.73 -8.80 -18.22
C GLU A 103 -5.11 -7.52 -18.80
N ASN A 104 -4.41 -7.65 -19.93
CA ASN A 104 -3.94 -6.51 -20.72
C ASN A 104 -5.10 -5.99 -21.57
N LEU A 105 -5.63 -4.81 -21.24
CA LEU A 105 -6.75 -4.18 -21.97
C LEU A 105 -6.28 -3.23 -23.08
N LYS A 106 -4.99 -3.23 -23.42
CA LYS A 106 -4.34 -2.37 -24.43
C LYS A 106 -4.49 -0.87 -24.19
N ASP A 107 -4.91 -0.50 -22.99
CA ASP A 107 -5.02 0.86 -22.50
C ASP A 107 -4.55 0.89 -21.05
N SER A 108 -3.69 1.86 -20.71
CA SER A 108 -3.04 1.95 -19.41
C SER A 108 -4.05 2.18 -18.28
N GLU A 109 -5.00 3.10 -18.47
CA GLU A 109 -5.97 3.46 -17.44
C GLU A 109 -7.03 2.37 -17.25
N LEU A 110 -7.50 1.75 -18.33
CA LEU A 110 -8.39 0.58 -18.25
C LEU A 110 -7.68 -0.59 -17.56
N SER A 111 -6.41 -0.83 -17.88
CA SER A 111 -5.63 -1.93 -17.28
C SER A 111 -5.36 -1.69 -15.79
N LYS A 112 -5.05 -0.45 -15.37
CA LYS A 112 -4.93 -0.07 -13.96
C LYS A 112 -6.26 -0.20 -13.23
N LYS A 113 -7.36 0.28 -13.83
CA LYS A 113 -8.70 0.16 -13.26
C LYS A 113 -9.09 -1.31 -13.04
N ARG A 114 -8.86 -2.16 -14.05
CA ARG A 114 -9.09 -3.61 -13.96
C ARG A 114 -8.27 -4.26 -12.85
N LEU A 115 -7.01 -3.86 -12.70
CA LEU A 115 -6.15 -4.30 -11.60
C LEU A 115 -6.75 -3.95 -10.24
N ARG A 116 -7.16 -2.69 -10.05
CA ARG A 116 -7.78 -2.23 -8.80
C ARG A 116 -9.07 -2.97 -8.49
N GLU A 117 -9.94 -3.15 -9.48
CA GLU A 117 -11.19 -3.90 -9.34
C GLU A 117 -10.92 -5.33 -8.86
N ARG A 118 -10.08 -6.09 -9.58
CA ARG A 118 -9.77 -7.46 -9.19
C ARG A 118 -9.14 -7.55 -7.80
N MET A 119 -8.16 -6.67 -7.52
CA MET A 119 -7.48 -6.65 -6.22
C MET A 119 -8.45 -6.36 -5.07
N LEU A 120 -9.39 -5.43 -5.25
CA LEU A 120 -10.33 -5.05 -4.20
C LEU A 120 -11.55 -6.00 -4.12
N ASP A 121 -11.99 -6.60 -5.22
CA ASP A 121 -13.17 -7.47 -5.25
C ASP A 121 -12.84 -8.93 -4.88
N GLU A 122 -11.60 -9.39 -5.10
CA GLU A 122 -11.17 -10.77 -4.81
C GLU A 122 -10.69 -10.97 -3.37
N ASN A 123 -10.63 -9.91 -2.54
CA ASN A 123 -10.11 -9.98 -1.18
C ASN A 123 -11.00 -9.19 -0.20
N ASN A 124 -10.99 -9.58 1.07
CA ASN A 124 -11.60 -8.80 2.15
C ASN A 124 -10.51 -8.13 2.98
N PHE A 125 -10.60 -6.81 3.16
CA PHE A 125 -9.57 -6.00 3.84
C PHE A 125 -10.06 -5.49 5.18
N VAL A 126 -9.19 -5.57 6.20
CA VAL A 126 -9.45 -4.96 7.50
C VAL A 126 -8.84 -3.56 7.63
N ALA A 127 -7.87 -3.24 6.76
CA ALA A 127 -7.25 -1.93 6.70
C ALA A 127 -6.70 -1.60 5.31
N GLY A 128 -6.68 -0.31 4.99
CA GLY A 128 -6.04 0.29 3.82
C GLY A 128 -5.00 1.32 4.23
N ILE A 129 -3.76 1.10 3.80
CA ILE A 129 -2.61 1.94 4.11
C ILE A 129 -2.17 2.68 2.85
N PHE A 130 -2.07 3.99 2.95
CA PHE A 130 -1.69 4.87 1.84
C PHE A 130 -0.40 5.59 2.19
N ILE A 131 0.62 5.48 1.32
CA ILE A 131 1.97 6.02 1.55
C ILE A 131 2.49 6.71 0.28
N GLY A 132 2.80 8.00 0.39
CA GLY A 132 3.32 8.82 -0.71
C GLY A 132 2.38 8.91 -1.91
N GLY A 133 2.95 8.60 -3.08
CA GLY A 133 2.34 8.43 -4.39
C GLY A 133 1.63 9.61 -5.05
N MET A 134 0.86 9.29 -6.09
CA MET A 134 0.33 10.25 -7.09
C MET A 134 -1.18 10.00 -7.33
N GLU A 135 -1.70 10.35 -8.50
CA GLU A 135 -3.12 10.24 -8.84
C GLU A 135 -3.72 8.83 -8.63
N GLY A 136 -2.91 7.78 -8.81
CA GLY A 136 -3.34 6.40 -8.61
C GLY A 136 -3.78 6.10 -7.18
N ILE A 137 -3.13 6.72 -6.18
CA ILE A 137 -3.44 6.53 -4.76
C ILE A 137 -4.78 7.18 -4.41
N LEU A 138 -5.09 8.34 -4.99
CA LEU A 138 -6.38 9.00 -4.80
C LEU A 138 -7.53 8.11 -5.30
N ALA A 139 -7.39 7.57 -6.51
CA ALA A 139 -8.38 6.66 -7.08
C ALA A 139 -8.53 5.37 -6.25
N GLU A 140 -7.43 4.81 -5.76
CA GLU A 140 -7.45 3.63 -4.89
C GLU A 140 -8.10 3.90 -3.54
N HIS A 141 -7.87 5.08 -2.95
CA HIS A 141 -8.50 5.47 -1.70
C HIS A 141 -10.02 5.59 -1.84
N GLU A 142 -10.51 6.26 -2.89
CA GLU A 142 -11.95 6.37 -3.15
C GLU A 142 -12.58 4.98 -3.32
N MET A 143 -11.99 4.15 -4.18
CA MET A 143 -12.43 2.78 -4.43
C MET A 143 -12.39 1.88 -3.18
N PHE A 144 -11.41 2.07 -2.30
CA PHE A 144 -11.27 1.31 -1.07
C PHE A 144 -12.33 1.72 -0.04
N LYS A 145 -12.54 3.04 0.17
CA LYS A 145 -13.52 3.57 1.11
C LYS A 145 -14.94 3.14 0.76
N GLU A 146 -15.28 3.10 -0.52
CA GLU A 146 -16.60 2.65 -0.98
C GLU A 146 -16.85 1.16 -0.72
N ARG A 147 -15.83 0.31 -0.91
CA ARG A 147 -15.95 -1.15 -0.75
C ARG A 147 -15.82 -1.62 0.68
N PHE A 148 -14.99 -0.95 1.47
CA PHE A 148 -14.63 -1.34 2.83
C PHE A 148 -14.91 -0.21 3.83
N PRO A 149 -16.19 0.17 4.04
CA PRO A 149 -16.55 1.30 4.90
C PRO A 149 -16.16 1.11 6.37
N ASP A 150 -16.04 -0.14 6.83
CA ASP A 150 -15.68 -0.49 8.21
C ASP A 150 -14.16 -0.73 8.40
N ALA A 151 -13.37 -0.69 7.33
CA ALA A 151 -11.93 -0.93 7.40
C ALA A 151 -11.18 0.29 7.95
N ILE A 152 -10.06 0.04 8.61
CA ILE A 152 -9.18 1.11 9.09
C ILE A 152 -8.50 1.77 7.88
N ILE A 153 -8.63 3.09 7.74
CA ILE A 153 -7.97 3.85 6.67
C ILE A 153 -6.84 4.69 7.27
N LEU A 154 -5.60 4.40 6.89
CA LEU A 154 -4.40 5.11 7.39
C LEU A 154 -3.64 5.78 6.24
N PRO A 155 -3.95 7.04 5.92
CA PRO A 155 -3.10 7.86 5.08
C PRO A 155 -1.93 8.40 5.90
N ILE A 156 -0.72 7.90 5.64
CA ILE A 156 0.50 8.33 6.34
C ILE A 156 0.96 9.68 5.78
N ALA A 157 0.27 10.75 6.17
CA ALA A 157 0.43 12.10 5.63
C ALA A 157 1.82 12.72 5.82
N SER A 158 2.61 12.25 6.80
CA SER A 158 4.01 12.66 6.99
C SER A 158 4.90 12.27 5.81
N THR A 159 4.46 11.34 4.95
CA THR A 159 5.14 10.96 3.70
C THR A 159 4.88 11.91 2.54
N GLY A 160 3.91 12.83 2.68
CA GLY A 160 3.60 13.82 1.67
C GLY A 160 2.79 13.28 0.48
N ALA A 161 2.90 13.98 -0.64
CA ALA A 161 2.34 13.63 -1.94
C ALA A 161 0.82 13.38 -1.93
N ALA A 162 0.31 12.44 -2.73
CA ALA A 162 -1.12 12.14 -2.79
C ALA A 162 -1.72 11.74 -1.43
N THR A 163 -0.94 11.03 -0.61
CA THR A 163 -1.35 10.64 0.74
C THR A 163 -1.64 11.84 1.64
N LYS A 164 -0.87 12.93 1.54
CA LYS A 164 -1.15 14.17 2.29
C LYS A 164 -2.45 14.81 1.83
N ILE A 165 -2.75 14.78 0.53
CA ILE A 165 -4.02 15.27 -0.02
C ILE A 165 -5.20 14.47 0.55
N ILE A 166 -5.08 13.14 0.64
CA ILE A 166 -6.10 12.28 1.28
C ILE A 166 -6.37 12.74 2.71
N TYR A 167 -5.30 12.93 3.50
CA TYR A 167 -5.44 13.34 4.89
C TYR A 167 -6.07 14.73 5.03
N ASP A 168 -5.68 15.70 4.20
CA ASP A 168 -6.15 17.08 4.32
C ASP A 168 -7.61 17.24 3.86
N GLN A 169 -7.98 16.60 2.75
CA GLN A 169 -9.22 16.87 2.02
C GLN A 169 -10.29 15.78 2.15
N PHE A 170 -9.90 14.51 2.31
CA PHE A 170 -10.83 13.38 2.18
C PHE A 170 -11.14 12.67 3.51
N LEU A 171 -10.34 12.89 4.56
CA LEU A 171 -10.65 12.45 5.92
C LEU A 171 -11.57 13.45 6.63
N HIS A 172 -12.58 12.94 7.33
CA HIS A 172 -13.41 13.74 8.22
C HIS A 172 -12.58 14.22 9.42
N GLU A 173 -12.89 15.41 9.95
CA GLU A 173 -12.17 16.00 11.10
C GLU A 173 -12.06 15.06 12.31
N ASN A 174 -13.08 14.21 12.54
CA ASN A 174 -13.09 13.25 13.64
C ASN A 174 -12.10 12.08 13.43
N ASP A 175 -11.75 11.78 12.18
CA ASP A 175 -10.85 10.69 11.81
C ASP A 175 -9.40 11.17 11.62
N LYS A 176 -9.18 12.49 11.61
CA LYS A 176 -7.85 13.10 11.48
C LYS A 176 -7.03 12.89 12.74
N ASN A 177 -6.24 11.83 12.75
CA ASN A 177 -5.22 11.63 13.77
C ASN A 177 -3.95 12.43 13.44
N LYS A 178 -3.60 13.41 14.29
CA LYS A 178 -2.40 14.26 14.14
C LYS A 178 -1.09 13.46 14.10
N LYS A 179 -1.06 12.21 14.58
CA LYS A 179 0.12 11.35 14.45
C LYS A 179 0.42 11.02 12.99
N LEU A 180 -0.59 10.88 12.14
CA LEU A 180 -0.41 10.56 10.71
C LEU A 180 0.37 11.63 9.93
N ILE A 181 0.36 12.88 10.37
CA ILE A 181 1.09 13.99 9.72
C ILE A 181 2.38 14.39 10.45
N LYS A 182 2.50 14.11 11.75
CA LYS A 182 3.63 14.58 12.57
C LYS A 182 4.61 13.49 12.99
N ASP A 183 4.17 12.24 12.97
CA ASP A 183 4.98 11.13 13.47
C ASP A 183 5.81 10.51 12.34
N TYR A 184 7.09 10.34 12.63
CA TYR A 184 8.06 9.63 11.77
C TYR A 184 8.53 8.32 12.42
N GLY A 185 8.06 8.02 13.64
CA GLY A 185 8.20 6.73 14.32
C GLY A 185 7.23 5.70 13.76
N TYR A 186 7.41 5.33 12.48
CA TYR A 186 6.43 4.51 11.75
C TYR A 186 6.15 3.15 12.39
N MET A 187 7.13 2.51 13.03
CA MET A 187 6.90 1.23 13.72
C MET A 187 5.88 1.37 14.85
N SER A 188 6.05 2.36 15.73
CA SER A 188 5.10 2.62 16.82
C SER A 188 3.75 3.11 16.27
N LEU A 189 3.77 3.89 15.19
CA LEU A 189 2.56 4.35 14.53
C LEU A 189 1.70 3.18 14.03
N PHE A 190 2.30 2.23 13.31
CA PHE A 190 1.58 1.05 12.82
C PHE A 190 1.20 0.09 13.96
N GLN A 191 2.02 -0.03 15.01
CA GLN A 191 1.62 -0.82 16.17
C GLN A 191 0.31 -0.29 16.78
N GLU A 192 0.26 1.00 17.09
CA GLU A 192 -0.87 1.61 17.79
C GLU A 192 -2.12 1.79 16.91
N LEU A 193 -1.93 2.23 15.66
CA LEU A 193 -3.04 2.60 14.78
C LEU A 193 -3.53 1.46 13.89
N LEU A 194 -2.74 0.39 13.74
CA LEU A 194 -3.11 -0.77 12.94
C LEU A 194 -3.18 -2.02 13.82
N MET A 195 -2.05 -2.49 14.33
CA MET A 195 -1.94 -3.83 14.96
C MET A 195 -2.78 -3.98 16.22
N ASP A 196 -2.82 -2.97 17.09
CA ASP A 196 -3.59 -3.01 18.35
C ASP A 196 -5.11 -2.99 18.11
N LYS A 197 -5.56 -2.76 16.87
CA LYS A 197 -6.98 -2.64 16.49
C LYS A 197 -7.50 -3.81 15.66
N ILE A 198 -6.62 -4.70 15.19
CA ILE A 198 -6.97 -5.85 14.34
C ILE A 198 -6.56 -7.17 14.99
#